data_AF-A0A498CNN8-F1
#
_entry.id   AF-A0A498CNN8-F1
#
_cell.length_a   1.000
_cell.length_b   1.000
_cell.length_c   1.000
_cell.angle_alpha   90.00
_cell.angle_beta   90.00
_cell.angle_gamma   90.00
#
_symmetry.space_group_name_H-M   'P 1'
#
loop_
_entity.id
_entity.type
_entity.pdbx_description
1 polymer ?
#
loop_
_entity_poly.entity_id
_entity_poly.type
_entity_poly.pdbx_seq_one_letter_code
_entity_poly.pdbx_strand_id
1 'polypeptide(L)' 'MDCRTCTKCCRTLPLDSFQRAGSRGREPACTLCNNDARRLRTPLPAIQPDPVQVRINNTFNLWHGPVSRVPLRTAA' A
#
# COMPACT_ATOMS: atom_id res chain seq x y z
N MET A 1 -10.93 25.38 -23.18
CA MET A 1 -11.01 24.20 -22.30
C MET A 1 -10.51 24.63 -20.93
N ASP A 2 -11.30 24.38 -19.89
CA ASP A 2 -10.93 24.79 -18.54
C ASP A 2 -9.90 23.81 -17.97
N CYS A 3 -8.71 24.34 -17.65
CA CYS A 3 -7.59 23.60 -17.12
C CYS A 3 -7.22 24.10 -15.73
N ARG A 4 -6.71 23.20 -14.88
CA ARG A 4 -6.24 23.53 -13.52
C ARG A 4 -4.92 22.82 -13.25
N THR A 5 -4.04 23.50 -12.52
CA THR A 5 -2.77 22.92 -12.05
C THR A 5 -3.01 22.11 -10.78
N CYS A 6 -2.60 20.85 -10.78
CA CYS A 6 -2.67 19.97 -9.60
C CYS A 6 -1.67 20.43 -8.53
N THR A 7 -2.11 20.54 -7.28
CA THR A 7 -1.24 20.96 -6.16
C THR A 7 -0.21 19.91 -5.72
N LYS A 8 -0.34 18.66 -6.18
CA LYS A 8 0.58 17.56 -5.81
C LYS A 8 1.61 17.23 -6.88
N CYS A 9 1.19 17.09 -8.14
CA CYS A 9 2.09 16.75 -9.24
C CYS A 9 2.47 17.94 -10.11
N CYS A 10 1.96 19.13 -9.82
CA CYS A 10 2.23 20.39 -10.54
C CYS A 10 1.91 20.36 -12.04
N ARG A 11 1.19 19.35 -12.54
CA ARG A 11 0.76 19.24 -13.93
C ARG A 11 -0.52 20.05 -14.16
N THR A 12 -0.59 20.73 -15.29
CA THR A 12 -1.81 21.37 -15.79
C THR A 12 -2.67 20.32 -16.47
N LEU A 13 -3.86 20.07 -15.92
CA LEU A 13 -4.76 19.01 -16.36
C LEU A 13 -6.17 19.57 -16.61
N PRO A 14 -7.00 18.91 -17.45
CA PRO A 14 -8.40 19.27 -17.62
C PRO A 14 -9.17 19.18 -16.30
N LEU A 15 -10.20 20.01 -16.10
CA LEU A 15 -11.01 20.00 -14.88
C LEU A 15 -11.59 18.62 -14.53
N ASP A 16 -11.87 17.77 -15.51
CA ASP A 16 -12.41 16.42 -15.31
C ASP A 16 -11.43 15.45 -14.66
N SER A 17 -10.14 15.81 -14.63
CA SER A 17 -9.13 15.08 -13.86
C SER A 17 -9.21 15.33 -12.35
N PHE A 18 -10.10 16.22 -11.88
CA PHE A 18 -10.27 16.59 -10.47
C PHE A 18 -11.65 16.15 -9.94
N GLN A 19 -11.66 15.49 -8.78
CA GLN A 19 -12.89 15.03 -8.14
C GLN A 19 -13.71 16.22 -7.60
N ARG A 20 -15.05 16.10 -7.61
CA ARG A 20 -15.93 17.09 -6.96
C ARG A 20 -15.97 16.82 -5.46
N ALA A 21 -15.62 17.82 -4.65
CA ALA A 21 -15.67 17.82 -3.19
C ALA A 21 -16.97 18.47 -2.67
N GLY A 22 -18.12 18.00 -3.15
CA GLY A 22 -19.45 18.49 -2.72
C GLY A 22 -19.61 20.00 -2.89
N SER A 23 -20.02 20.68 -1.81
CA SER A 23 -20.23 22.14 -1.78
C SER A 23 -18.95 22.97 -1.89
N ARG A 24 -17.76 22.37 -1.74
CA ARG A 24 -16.46 23.06 -1.80
C ARG A 24 -15.85 23.10 -3.20
N GLY A 25 -16.60 22.71 -4.24
CA GLY A 25 -16.14 22.72 -5.63
C GLY A 25 -15.29 21.49 -5.98
N ARG A 26 -14.25 21.64 -6.80
CA ARG A 26 -13.34 20.54 -7.18
C ARG A 26 -12.10 20.50 -6.30
N GLU A 27 -11.63 19.29 -5.99
CA GLU A 27 -10.40 19.09 -5.23
C GLU A 27 -9.18 19.75 -5.89
N PRO A 28 -8.19 20.20 -5.09
CA PRO A 28 -6.98 20.83 -5.61
C PRO A 28 -5.98 19.82 -6.19
N ALA A 29 -6.06 18.56 -5.76
CA ALA A 29 -5.26 17.47 -6.29
C ALA A 29 -6.03 16.69 -7.35
N CYS A 30 -5.34 16.19 -8.36
CA CYS A 30 -5.96 15.34 -9.38
C CYS A 30 -6.35 13.98 -8.79
N THR A 31 -7.31 13.33 -9.44
CA THR A 31 -7.79 11.97 -9.14
C THR A 31 -6.65 10.97 -8.94
N LEU A 32 -5.63 11.01 -9.80
CA LEU A 32 -4.49 10.11 -9.74
C LEU A 32 -3.70 10.28 -8.43
N CYS A 33 -3.31 11.52 -8.09
CA CYS A 33 -2.57 11.79 -6.86
C CYS A 33 -3.38 11.47 -5.59
N ASN A 34 -4.71 11.61 -5.64
CA ASN A 34 -5.57 11.21 -4.54
C ASN A 34 -5.72 9.70 -4.43
N ASN A 35 -5.79 8.99 -5.56
CA ASN A 35 -5.79 7.53 -5.60
C ASN A 35 -4.47 6.97 -5.06
N ASP A 36 -3.33 7.55 -5.43
CA ASP A 36 -2.02 7.16 -4.90
C ASP A 36 -1.94 7.40 -3.39
N ALA A 37 -2.38 8.57 -2.92
CA ALA A 37 -2.44 8.86 -1.48
C ALA A 37 -3.36 7.88 -0.73
N ARG A 38 -4.46 7.45 -1.35
CA ARG A 38 -5.36 6.43 -0.80
C ARG A 38 -4.68 5.06 -0.77
N ARG A 39 -4.05 4.64 -1.87
CA ARG A 39 -3.32 3.36 -1.97
C ARG A 39 -2.22 3.26 -0.92
N LEU A 40 -1.43 4.31 -0.73
CA LEU A 40 -0.38 4.37 0.29
C LEU A 40 -0.90 4.23 1.73
N ARG A 41 -2.15 4.65 1.98
CA ARG A 41 -2.81 4.50 3.28
C ARG A 41 -3.59 3.19 3.42
N THR A 42 -3.83 2.49 2.32
CA THR A 42 -4.61 1.26 2.34
C THR A 42 -3.70 0.14 2.85
N PRO A 43 -4.03 -0.54 3.95
CA PRO A 43 -3.23 -1.66 4.43
C PRO A 43 -3.19 -2.74 3.34
N LEU A 44 -2.00 -3.28 3.11
CA LEU A 44 -1.83 -4.42 2.20
C LEU A 44 -2.63 -5.61 2.74
N PRO A 45 -3.22 -6.43 1.86
CA PRO A 45 -3.84 -7.68 2.30
C PRO A 45 -2.80 -8.56 2.98
N ALA A 46 -3.24 -9.36 3.95
CA ALA A 46 -2.37 -10.34 4.58
C ALA A 46 -1.79 -11.28 3.52
N ILE A 47 -0.47 -11.48 3.57
CA ILE A 47 0.21 -12.45 2.71
C ILE A 47 -0.31 -13.84 3.09
N GLN A 48 -0.84 -14.56 2.11
CA GLN A 48 -1.29 -15.94 2.33
C GLN A 48 -0.06 -16.81 2.59
N PRO A 49 -0.06 -17.65 3.63
CA PRO A 49 1.04 -18.58 3.87
C PRO A 49 1.23 -19.49 2.66
N ASP A 50 2.42 -19.50 2.07
CA ASP A 50 2.77 -20.44 1.02
C ASP A 50 2.95 -21.84 1.64
N PRO A 51 2.15 -22.85 1.26
CA PRO A 51 2.26 -24.20 1.81
C PRO A 51 3.64 -24.83 1.56
N VAL A 52 4.33 -24.47 0.47
CA VAL A 52 5.68 -24.97 0.18
C VAL A 52 6.68 -24.35 1.16
N GLN A 53 6.61 -23.04 1.37
CA GLN A 53 7.46 -22.34 2.34
C GLN A 53 7.25 -22.85 3.77
N VAL A 54 5.98 -23.07 4.17
CA VAL A 54 5.65 -23.65 5.48
C VAL A 54 6.27 -25.04 5.65
N ARG A 55 6.14 -25.91 4.62
CA ARG A 55 6.74 -27.24 4.64
C ARG A 55 8.27 -27.17 4.79
N ILE A 56 8.94 -26.34 3.97
CA ILE A 56 10.40 -26.17 4.01
C ILE A 56 10.83 -25.69 5.40
N ASN A 57 10.20 -24.64 5.93
CA ASN A 57 10.53 -24.11 7.25
C ASN A 57 10.36 -25.17 8.35
N ASN A 58 9.27 -25.94 8.32
CA ASN A 58 9.06 -27.03 9.27
C ASN A 58 10.12 -28.13 9.16
N THR A 59 10.50 -28.52 7.94
CA THR A 59 11.56 -29.52 7.71
C THR A 59 12.92 -29.03 8.20
N PHE A 60 13.30 -27.78 7.89
CA PHE A 60 14.57 -27.20 8.33
C PHE A 60 14.62 -26.97 9.84
N ASN A 61 13.50 -26.59 10.48
CA ASN A 61 13.43 -26.43 11.93
C ASN A 61 13.71 -27.73 12.70
N LEU A 62 13.58 -28.90 12.07
CA LEU A 62 13.92 -30.18 12.67
C LEU A 62 15.42 -30.51 12.57
N TRP A 63 16.17 -29.87 11.67
CA TRP A 63 17.60 -30.15 11.44
C TRP A 63 18.52 -29.53 12.50
N HIS A 64 18.06 -28.50 13.22
CA HIS A 64 18.89 -27.74 14.18
C HIS A 64 18.66 -28.10 15.66
N GLY A 65 18.02 -29.24 15.95
CA GLY A 65 17.71 -29.67 17.32
C GLY A 65 16.34 -29.19 17.82
N PRO A 66 15.97 -29.39 19.10
CA PRO A 66 14.64 -29.07 19.60
C PRO A 66 14.34 -27.59 19.39
N VAL A 67 13.26 -27.33 18.65
CA VAL A 67 12.72 -26.00 18.39
C VAL A 67 12.54 -25.29 19.74
N SER A 68 13.37 -24.28 20.00
CA SER A 68 13.11 -23.38 21.12
C SER A 68 11.75 -22.74 20.87
N ARG A 69 10.80 -22.96 21.79
CA ARG A 69 9.48 -22.32 21.75
C ARG A 69 9.54 -20.83 22.07
N VAL A 70 10.73 -20.30 22.36
CA VAL A 70 10.95 -18.87 22.53
C VAL A 70 10.90 -18.25 21.13
N PRO A 71 9.97 -17.30 20.87
CA PRO A 71 9.97 -16.57 19.61
C PRO A 71 11.36 -15.97 19.39
N LEU A 72 11.95 -16.19 18.22
CA LEU A 72 13.11 -15.43 17.77
C LEU A 72 12.68 -13.96 17.82
N ARG A 73 13.13 -13.24 18.85
CA ARG A 73 12.97 -11.80 18.93
C ARG A 73 13.63 -11.26 17.68
N THR A 74 12.83 -10.64 16.83
CA THR A 74 13.24 -9.97 15.59
C THR A 74 14.57 -9.25 15.81
N ALA A 75 15.63 -9.73 15.17
CA ALA A 75 16.85 -8.95 15.00
C ALA A 75 16.50 -7.81 14.02
N ALA A 76 16.62 -6.59 14.55
CA ALA A 76 16.50 -5.33 13.81
C ALA A 76 17.67 -5.15 12.84
#